data_AF-A0A3D6C7J5-F1
#
_entry.id   AF-A0A3D6C7J5-F1
#
_cell.length_a   1.000
_cell.length_b   1.000
_cell.length_c   1.000
_cell.angle_alpha   90.00
_cell.angle_beta   90.00
_cell.angle_gamma   90.00
#
_symmetry.space_group_name_H-M   'P 1'
#
loop_
_entity.id
_entity.type
_entity.pdbx_description
1 polymer ?
#
loop_
_entity_poly.entity_id
_entity_poly.type
_entity_poly.pdbx_seq_one_letter_code
_entity_poly.pdbx_strand_id
1 'polypeptide(L)'
;MGNEFNANDIFEIAKQIEINGARFYREAANRVDEDAHKNFLTGLAEMEDSHEQTFAQMQQDLKSAEKAEATFDPEDENALYLKALADTRVFFEKDQPEKTMKGILKSAISAEKDSIAFYLGMKELVSERMGKSKVDDIIKEEMSHIKLLASKLVDFA
;
A
#
# COMPACT_ATOMS: atom_id res chain seq x y z
N MET A 1 18.47 -8.86 -21.24
CA MET A 1 18.69 -7.57 -20.56
C MET A 1 17.57 -7.47 -19.56
N GLY A 2 17.87 -7.63 -18.26
CA GLY A 2 16.85 -7.43 -17.24
C GLY A 2 16.53 -5.93 -17.19
N ASN A 3 15.25 -5.57 -17.18
CA ASN A 3 14.89 -4.18 -16.92
C ASN A 3 15.44 -3.79 -15.55
N GLU A 4 16.22 -2.70 -15.49
CA GLU A 4 16.71 -2.14 -14.24
C GLU A 4 15.51 -1.59 -13.45
N PHE A 5 15.41 -2.01 -12.18
CA PHE A 5 14.38 -1.57 -11.25
C PHE A 5 14.51 -0.06 -11.03
N ASN A 6 13.44 0.68 -11.29
CA ASN A 6 13.47 2.15 -11.36
C ASN A 6 12.30 2.79 -10.61
N ALA A 7 12.31 4.12 -10.50
CA ALA A 7 11.29 4.85 -9.75
C ALA A 7 9.86 4.59 -10.27
N ASN A 8 9.69 4.44 -11.58
CA ASN A 8 8.38 4.16 -12.17
C ASN A 8 7.86 2.76 -11.77
N ASP A 9 8.75 1.77 -11.62
CA ASP A 9 8.37 0.44 -11.13
C ASP A 9 7.92 0.49 -9.66
N ILE A 10 8.63 1.23 -8.80
CA ILE A 10 8.22 1.42 -7.39
C ILE A 10 6.83 2.02 -7.28
N PHE A 11 6.56 3.11 -8.03
CA PHE A 11 5.24 3.74 -8.01
C PHE A 11 4.15 2.81 -8.55
N GLU A 12 4.45 2.01 -9.57
CA GLU A 12 3.49 1.03 -10.10
C GLU A 12 3.14 -0.03 -9.06
N ILE A 13 4.13 -0.52 -8.32
CA ILE A 13 3.92 -1.46 -7.22
C ILE A 13 3.11 -0.80 -6.09
N ALA A 14 3.44 0.43 -5.70
CA ALA A 14 2.71 1.17 -4.67
C ALA A 14 1.22 1.32 -5.04
N LYS A 15 0.92 1.73 -6.27
CA LYS A 15 -0.47 1.78 -6.77
C LYS A 15 -1.14 0.40 -6.71
N GLN A 16 -0.42 -0.65 -7.10
CA GLN A 16 -0.98 -1.99 -7.10
C GLN A 16 -1.30 -2.51 -5.69
N ILE A 17 -0.50 -2.15 -4.68
CA ILE A 17 -0.81 -2.40 -3.25
C ILE A 17 -2.16 -1.78 -2.91
N GLU A 18 -2.32 -0.47 -3.16
CA GLU A 18 -3.55 0.27 -2.83
C GLU A 18 -4.78 -0.25 -3.58
N ILE A 19 -4.66 -0.56 -4.88
CA ILE A 19 -5.73 -1.18 -5.68
C ILE A 19 -6.17 -2.52 -5.06
N ASN A 20 -5.21 -3.30 -4.58
CA ASN A 20 -5.48 -4.59 -3.96
C ASN A 20 -6.09 -4.42 -2.56
N GLY A 21 -5.66 -3.42 -1.80
CA GLY A 21 -6.27 -3.02 -0.52
C GLY A 21 -7.71 -2.58 -0.66
N ALA A 22 -7.97 -1.66 -1.59
CA ALA A 22 -9.32 -1.18 -1.89
C ALA A 22 -10.24 -2.33 -2.34
N ARG A 23 -9.74 -3.25 -3.18
CA ARG A 23 -10.49 -4.45 -3.58
C ARG A 23 -10.78 -5.37 -2.40
N PHE A 24 -9.78 -5.65 -1.56
CA PHE A 24 -9.93 -6.49 -0.38
C PHE A 24 -11.02 -5.96 0.55
N TYR A 25 -11.00 -4.66 0.85
CA TYR A 25 -11.97 -4.05 1.76
C TYR A 25 -13.40 -4.07 1.20
N ARG A 26 -13.57 -3.83 -0.10
CA ARG A 26 -14.88 -3.96 -0.78
C ARG A 26 -15.39 -5.40 -0.77
N GLU A 27 -14.53 -6.36 -1.04
CA GLU A 27 -14.89 -7.78 -0.98
C GLU A 27 -15.24 -8.21 0.46
N ALA A 28 -14.51 -7.70 1.45
CA ALA A 28 -14.78 -7.95 2.86
C ALA A 28 -16.13 -7.36 3.30
N ALA A 29 -16.46 -6.14 2.84
CA ALA A 29 -17.75 -5.50 3.09
C ALA A 29 -18.92 -6.35 2.57
N ASN A 30 -18.75 -7.02 1.42
CA ASN A 30 -19.77 -7.91 0.86
C ASN A 30 -19.95 -9.24 1.62
N ARG A 31 -19.05 -9.56 2.57
CA ARG A 31 -19.06 -10.81 3.34
C ARG A 31 -19.58 -10.66 4.77
N VAL A 32 -19.90 -9.44 5.20
CA VAL A 32 -20.41 -9.13 6.55
C VAL A 32 -21.85 -8.68 6.48
N ASP A 33 -22.65 -9.08 7.48
CA ASP A 33 -24.10 -8.79 7.47
C ASP A 33 -24.44 -7.41 8.05
N GLU A 34 -23.70 -6.98 9.09
CA GLU A 34 -23.99 -5.76 9.84
C GLU A 34 -23.58 -4.49 9.08
N ASP A 35 -24.51 -3.54 8.92
CA ASP A 35 -24.28 -2.32 8.14
C ASP A 35 -23.16 -1.45 8.72
N ALA A 36 -22.97 -1.46 10.03
CA ALA A 36 -21.83 -0.78 10.66
C ALA A 36 -20.48 -1.35 10.20
N HIS A 37 -20.38 -2.68 10.02
CA HIS A 37 -19.18 -3.33 9.50
C HIS A 37 -18.98 -3.05 8.00
N LYS A 38 -20.05 -3.08 7.22
CA LYS A 38 -20.01 -2.72 5.80
C LYS A 38 -19.49 -1.30 5.62
N ASN A 39 -20.08 -0.34 6.32
CA ASN A 39 -19.70 1.08 6.21
C ASN A 39 -18.25 1.30 6.66
N PHE A 40 -17.81 0.64 7.72
CA PHE A 40 -16.42 0.72 8.17
C PHE A 40 -15.43 0.20 7.11
N LEU A 41 -15.69 -0.97 6.53
CA LEU A 41 -14.83 -1.56 5.51
C LEU A 41 -14.87 -0.77 4.19
N THR A 42 -16.04 -0.30 3.76
CA THR A 42 -16.16 0.57 2.58
C THR A 42 -15.40 1.88 2.77
N GLY A 43 -15.45 2.47 3.98
CA GLY A 43 -14.69 3.68 4.29
C GLY A 43 -13.17 3.48 4.18
N LEU A 44 -12.65 2.32 4.62
CA LEU A 44 -11.25 1.98 4.40
C LEU A 44 -10.94 1.85 2.91
N ALA A 45 -11.81 1.18 2.12
CA ALA A 45 -11.59 1.07 0.67
C ALA A 45 -11.50 2.43 -0.05
N GLU A 46 -12.27 3.42 0.38
CA GLU A 46 -12.23 4.78 -0.17
C GLU A 46 -10.92 5.53 0.19
N MET A 47 -10.34 5.22 1.36
CA MET A 47 -9.03 5.75 1.76
C MET A 47 -7.93 5.17 0.87
N GLU A 48 -7.94 3.86 0.62
CA GLU A 48 -6.99 3.19 -0.29
C GLU A 48 -7.09 3.74 -1.72
N ASP A 49 -8.30 4.04 -2.23
CA ASP A 49 -8.45 4.68 -3.54
C ASP A 49 -7.76 6.07 -3.58
N SER A 50 -7.80 6.79 -2.46
CA SER A 50 -7.17 8.12 -2.34
C SER A 50 -5.64 8.01 -2.30
N HIS A 51 -5.11 6.97 -1.67
CA HIS A 51 -3.68 6.64 -1.72
C HIS A 51 -3.23 6.27 -3.14
N GLU A 52 -3.98 5.42 -3.84
CA GLU A 52 -3.70 5.06 -5.25
C GLU A 52 -3.61 6.31 -6.12
N GLN A 53 -4.60 7.21 -6.02
CA GLN A 53 -4.61 8.46 -6.77
C GLN A 53 -3.40 9.34 -6.45
N THR A 54 -2.97 9.36 -5.19
CA THR A 54 -1.78 10.10 -4.76
C THR A 54 -0.52 9.52 -5.41
N PHE A 55 -0.33 8.20 -5.37
CA PHE A 55 0.80 7.56 -6.04
C PHE A 55 0.75 7.70 -7.56
N ALA A 56 -0.44 7.63 -8.17
CA ALA A 56 -0.63 7.85 -9.60
C ALA A 56 -0.22 9.27 -10.02
N GLN A 57 -0.59 10.28 -9.22
CA GLN A 57 -0.17 11.67 -9.48
C GLN A 57 1.35 11.82 -9.34
N MET A 58 1.96 11.23 -8.31
CA MET A 58 3.41 11.26 -8.13
C MET A 58 4.16 10.60 -9.30
N GLN A 59 3.65 9.48 -9.80
CA GLN A 59 4.20 8.79 -10.98
C GLN A 59 4.10 9.68 -12.25
N GLN A 60 3.01 10.44 -12.42
CA GLN A 60 2.85 11.37 -13.55
C GLN A 60 3.79 12.57 -13.45
N ASP A 61 3.97 13.12 -12.24
CA ASP A 61 4.88 14.23 -11.98
C ASP A 61 6.33 13.84 -12.30
N LEU A 62 6.73 12.60 -11.99
CA LEU A 62 8.03 12.02 -12.35
C LEU A 62 8.26 12.01 -13.87
N LYS A 63 7.29 11.49 -14.64
CA LYS A 63 7.37 11.41 -16.11
C LYS A 63 7.49 12.79 -16.78
N SER A 64 7.00 13.83 -16.10
CA SER A 64 7.04 15.22 -16.58
C SER A 64 8.33 15.93 -16.19
N ALA A 65 8.96 15.55 -15.07
CA ALA A 65 10.12 16.22 -14.49
C ALA A 65 11.48 15.64 -14.93
N GLU A 66 11.57 14.35 -15.29
CA GLU A 66 12.83 13.66 -15.55
C GLU A 66 12.78 12.78 -16.81
N LYS A 67 13.42 13.25 -17.89
CA LYS A 67 13.92 12.42 -18.99
C LYS A 67 15.34 11.89 -18.73
N ALA A 68 15.91 12.15 -17.56
CA ALA A 68 17.28 11.80 -17.20
C ALA A 68 17.25 10.93 -15.93
N GLU A 69 17.69 9.68 -16.08
CA GLU A 69 18.14 8.77 -15.02
C GLU A 69 17.13 8.46 -13.89
N ALA A 70 16.03 7.78 -14.22
CA ALA A 70 15.11 7.18 -13.22
C ALA A 70 15.63 5.85 -12.61
N THR A 71 16.83 5.42 -13.01
CA THR A 71 17.46 4.16 -12.59
C THR A 71 18.19 4.36 -11.27
N PHE A 72 17.84 3.57 -10.26
CA PHE A 72 18.56 3.56 -8.99
C PHE A 72 19.94 2.94 -9.16
N ASP A 73 20.84 3.24 -8.23
CA ASP A 73 22.08 2.48 -8.10
C ASP A 73 21.72 1.00 -7.85
N PRO A 74 22.16 0.07 -8.72
CA PRO A 74 21.85 -1.35 -8.58
C PRO A 74 22.36 -1.98 -7.27
N GLU A 75 23.34 -1.36 -6.62
CA GLU A 75 23.90 -1.78 -5.33
C GLU A 75 23.26 -1.04 -4.14
N ASP A 76 22.27 -0.16 -4.37
CA ASP A 76 21.53 0.49 -3.28
C ASP A 76 20.69 -0.54 -2.52
N GLU A 77 20.95 -0.68 -1.22
CA GLU A 77 20.28 -1.64 -0.34
C GLU A 77 18.76 -1.43 -0.29
N ASN A 78 18.26 -0.19 -0.39
CA ASN A 78 16.82 0.07 -0.41
C ASN A 78 16.20 -0.34 -1.76
N ALA A 79 16.93 -0.14 -2.87
CA ALA A 79 16.47 -0.60 -4.18
C ALA A 79 16.43 -2.13 -4.25
N LEU A 80 17.44 -2.80 -3.72
CA LEU A 80 17.48 -4.26 -3.59
C LEU A 80 16.38 -4.79 -2.65
N TYR A 81 16.14 -4.10 -1.53
CA TYR A 81 15.05 -4.42 -0.60
C TYR A 81 13.68 -4.37 -1.28
N LEU A 82 13.35 -3.26 -1.95
CA LEU A 82 12.07 -3.11 -2.64
C LEU A 82 11.94 -4.09 -3.81
N LYS A 83 13.03 -4.33 -4.54
CA LYS A 83 13.05 -5.34 -5.60
C LYS A 83 12.79 -6.74 -5.03
N ALA A 84 13.38 -7.09 -3.88
CA ALA A 84 13.13 -8.37 -3.23
C ALA A 84 11.67 -8.52 -2.79
N LEU A 85 11.07 -7.46 -2.21
CA LEU A 85 9.65 -7.44 -1.89
C LEU A 85 8.79 -7.60 -3.16
N ALA A 86 9.11 -6.85 -4.22
CA ALA A 86 8.43 -6.90 -5.52
C ALA A 86 8.46 -8.32 -6.13
N ASP A 87 9.63 -8.94 -6.16
CA ASP A 87 9.88 -10.25 -6.78
C ASP A 87 9.15 -11.38 -6.03
N THR A 88 8.92 -11.24 -4.72
CA THR A 88 8.23 -12.29 -3.97
C THR A 88 6.77 -12.44 -4.37
N ARG A 89 6.12 -11.40 -4.96
CA ARG A 89 4.70 -11.30 -5.38
C ARG A 89 3.64 -11.59 -4.30
N VAL A 90 3.96 -12.42 -3.32
CA VAL A 90 3.17 -12.80 -2.15
C VAL A 90 2.78 -11.58 -1.31
N PHE A 91 3.58 -10.51 -1.36
CA PHE A 91 3.29 -9.27 -0.64
C PHE A 91 2.07 -8.51 -1.17
N PHE A 92 1.65 -8.72 -2.42
CA PHE A 92 0.67 -7.86 -3.09
C PHE A 92 -0.69 -8.51 -3.28
N GLU A 93 -0.78 -9.83 -3.28
CA GLU A 93 -2.06 -10.53 -3.35
C GLU A 93 -2.65 -10.63 -1.93
N LYS A 94 -3.53 -9.70 -1.55
CA LYS A 94 -4.35 -9.88 -0.34
C LYS A 94 -5.19 -11.14 -0.59
N ASP A 95 -5.00 -12.18 0.22
CA ASP A 95 -5.81 -13.40 0.23
C ASP A 95 -7.31 -13.04 0.26
N GLN A 96 -8.16 -13.93 -0.25
CA GLN A 96 -9.61 -13.71 -0.16
C GLN A 96 -10.00 -13.37 1.30
N PRO A 97 -10.83 -12.33 1.51
CA PRO A 97 -11.19 -11.95 2.87
C PRO A 97 -11.81 -13.12 3.62
N GLU A 98 -11.36 -13.31 4.85
CA GLU A 98 -11.90 -14.32 5.76
C GLU A 98 -13.41 -14.19 5.93
N LYS A 99 -14.07 -15.27 6.37
CA LYS A 99 -15.54 -15.28 6.51
C LYS A 99 -16.06 -14.50 7.72
N THR A 100 -15.19 -14.22 8.69
CA THR A 100 -15.59 -13.58 9.94
C THR A 100 -14.97 -12.20 10.04
N MET A 101 -15.68 -11.26 10.68
CA MET A 101 -15.14 -9.92 10.91
C MET A 101 -13.81 -9.97 11.67
N LYS A 102 -13.68 -10.86 12.66
CA LYS A 102 -12.42 -11.08 13.40
C LYS A 102 -11.28 -11.54 12.49
N GLY A 103 -11.57 -12.44 11.53
CA GLY A 103 -10.59 -12.89 10.53
C GLY A 103 -10.20 -11.76 9.59
N ILE A 104 -11.19 -11.04 9.04
CA ILE A 104 -10.99 -9.88 8.14
C ILE A 104 -10.07 -8.85 8.81
N LEU A 105 -10.35 -8.47 10.06
CA LEU A 105 -9.56 -7.48 10.81
C LEU A 105 -8.11 -7.93 11.01
N LYS A 106 -7.88 -9.22 11.29
CA LYS A 106 -6.51 -9.76 11.44
C LYS A 106 -5.74 -9.73 10.12
N SER A 107 -6.38 -10.16 9.03
CA SER A 107 -5.77 -10.13 7.71
C SER A 107 -5.48 -8.71 7.26
N ALA A 108 -6.42 -7.77 7.48
CA ALA A 108 -6.25 -6.35 7.20
C ALA A 108 -5.04 -5.75 7.95
N ILE A 109 -4.91 -6.02 9.25
CA ILE A 109 -3.77 -5.54 10.05
C ILE A 109 -2.43 -6.10 9.53
N SER A 110 -2.40 -7.36 9.08
CA SER A 110 -1.18 -7.92 8.47
C SER A 110 -0.86 -7.18 7.18
N ALA A 111 -1.87 -7.01 6.32
CA ALA A 111 -1.70 -6.38 5.03
C ALA A 111 -1.21 -4.92 5.15
N GLU A 112 -1.74 -4.12 6.08
CA GLU A 112 -1.25 -2.75 6.24
C GLU A 112 0.16 -2.66 6.82
N LYS A 113 0.60 -3.64 7.62
CA LYS A 113 2.01 -3.70 8.05
C LYS A 113 2.93 -3.97 6.88
N ASP A 114 2.49 -4.83 5.97
CA ASP A 114 3.21 -5.15 4.75
C ASP A 114 3.28 -3.90 3.84
N SER A 115 2.15 -3.22 3.59
CA SER A 115 2.11 -1.92 2.87
C SER A 115 3.09 -0.90 3.46
N ILE A 116 3.07 -0.71 4.79
CA ILE A 116 3.98 0.21 5.50
C ILE A 116 5.45 -0.17 5.31
N ALA A 117 5.79 -1.47 5.37
CA ALA A 117 7.16 -1.93 5.17
C ALA A 117 7.67 -1.55 3.77
N PHE A 118 6.83 -1.73 2.75
CA PHE A 118 7.14 -1.29 1.39
C PHE A 118 7.32 0.23 1.31
N TYR A 119 6.40 1.01 1.89
CA TYR A 119 6.45 2.48 1.84
C TYR A 119 7.64 3.07 2.58
N LEU A 120 8.10 2.44 3.66
CA LEU A 120 9.33 2.84 4.36
C LEU A 120 10.56 2.70 3.46
N GLY A 121 10.68 1.59 2.72
CA GLY A 121 11.76 1.42 1.74
C GLY A 121 11.66 2.42 0.59
N MET A 122 10.45 2.64 0.08
CA MET A 122 10.17 3.62 -0.98
C MET A 122 10.57 5.04 -0.56
N LYS A 123 10.25 5.44 0.68
CA LYS A 123 10.57 6.77 1.22
C LYS A 123 12.07 7.08 1.23
N GLU A 124 12.94 6.07 1.34
CA GLU A 124 14.39 6.26 1.31
C GLU A 124 14.94 6.48 -0.10
N LEU A 125 14.24 6.01 -1.14
CA LEU A 125 14.62 6.20 -2.54
C LEU A 125 13.96 7.41 -3.19
N VAL A 126 12.79 7.82 -2.70
CA VAL A 126 12.05 8.98 -3.22
C VAL A 126 12.69 10.26 -2.69
N SER A 127 13.13 11.14 -3.60
CA SER A 127 13.66 12.46 -3.22
C SER A 127 12.54 13.41 -2.73
N GLU A 128 12.91 14.48 -2.03
CA GLU A 128 11.96 15.52 -1.60
C GLU A 128 11.17 16.10 -2.80
N ARG A 129 11.85 16.33 -3.93
CA ARG A 129 11.22 16.82 -5.16
C ARG A 129 10.21 15.82 -5.74
N MET A 130 10.43 14.53 -5.53
CA MET A 130 9.53 13.45 -5.96
C MET A 130 8.37 13.20 -4.99
N GLY A 131 8.32 13.93 -3.88
CA GLY A 131 7.22 13.87 -2.91
C GLY A 131 7.47 12.93 -1.74
N LYS A 132 8.70 12.86 -1.21
CA LYS A 132 9.03 12.13 0.02
C LYS A 132 8.05 12.42 1.18
N SER A 133 7.62 13.67 1.33
CA SER A 133 6.61 14.06 2.33
C SER A 133 5.25 13.40 2.11
N LYS A 134 4.81 13.24 0.85
CA LYS A 134 3.55 12.56 0.52
C LYS A 134 3.60 11.08 0.91
N VAL A 135 4.73 10.41 0.68
CA VAL A 135 4.92 9.02 1.14
C VAL A 135 4.89 8.94 2.67
N ASP A 136 5.51 9.89 3.36
CA ASP A 136 5.49 9.96 4.83
C ASP A 136 4.08 10.16 5.39
N ASP A 137 3.24 10.95 4.71
CA ASP A 137 1.86 11.17 5.12
C ASP A 137 1.00 9.90 4.92
N ILE A 138 1.14 9.21 3.77
CA ILE A 138 0.47 7.91 3.53
C ILE A 138 0.89 6.88 4.59
N ILE A 139 2.17 6.80 4.96
CA ILE A 139 2.64 5.89 6.02
C ILE A 139 1.90 6.17 7.35
N LYS A 140 1.71 7.45 7.71
CA LYS A 140 0.99 7.81 8.95
C LYS A 140 -0.50 7.48 8.88
N GLU A 141 -1.11 7.60 7.70
CA GLU A 141 -2.50 7.20 7.46
C GLU A 141 -2.64 5.67 7.59
N GLU A 142 -1.74 4.88 7.01
CA GLU A 142 -1.74 3.42 7.19
C GLU A 142 -1.51 2.98 8.64
N MET A 143 -0.63 3.66 9.37
CA MET A 143 -0.48 3.43 10.82
C MET A 143 -1.78 3.73 11.57
N SER A 144 -2.55 4.72 11.10
CA SER A 144 -3.86 5.06 11.66
C SER A 144 -4.92 4.00 11.29
N HIS A 145 -4.87 3.43 10.09
CA HIS A 145 -5.69 2.27 9.70
C HIS A 145 -5.47 1.10 10.67
N ILE A 146 -4.22 0.73 10.93
CA ILE A 146 -3.88 -0.34 11.90
C ILE A 146 -4.46 -0.04 13.28
N LYS A 147 -4.37 1.20 13.76
CA LYS A 147 -4.93 1.60 15.05
C LYS A 147 -6.46 1.41 15.08
N LEU A 148 -7.17 1.82 14.02
CA LEU A 148 -8.61 1.67 13.90
C LEU A 148 -9.01 0.19 13.86
N LEU A 149 -8.35 -0.60 13.02
CA LEU A 149 -8.57 -2.04 12.88
C LEU A 149 -8.32 -2.78 14.19
N ALA A 150 -7.21 -2.47 14.88
CA ALA A 150 -6.85 -3.09 16.16
C ALA A 150 -7.84 -2.73 17.26
N SER A 151 -8.26 -1.45 17.33
CA SER A 151 -9.30 -1.03 18.28
C SER A 151 -10.58 -1.82 18.06
N LYS A 152 -11.00 -2.00 16.80
CA LYS A 152 -12.20 -2.75 16.46
C LYS A 152 -12.07 -4.25 16.70
N LEU A 153 -10.87 -4.81 16.57
CA LEU A 153 -10.59 -6.22 16.83
C LEU A 153 -10.76 -6.59 18.30
N VAL A 154 -10.51 -5.65 19.23
CA VAL A 154 -10.70 -5.85 20.67
C VAL A 154 -12.18 -6.13 21.01
N ASP A 155 -13.13 -5.63 20.22
CA ASP A 155 -14.57 -5.93 20.41
C ASP A 155 -14.91 -7.42 20.18
N PHE A 156 -14.00 -8.18 19.55
CA PHE A 156 -14.12 -9.61 19.29
C PHE A 156 -13.20 -10.47 20.17
N ALA A 157 -12.58 -9.88 21.21
CA ALA A 157 -11.66 -10.56 22.13
C ALA A 157 -12.39 -11.48 23.11
#